data_AF-A0A4P9EGG6-F1
#
_entry.id   AF-A0A4P9EGG6-F1
#
_cell.length_a   1.000
_cell.length_b   1.000
_cell.length_c   1.000
_cell.angle_alpha   90.00
_cell.angle_beta   90.00
_cell.angle_gamma   90.00
#
_symmetry.space_group_name_H-M   'P 1'
#
loop_
_entity.id
_entity.type
_entity.pdbx_description
1 polymer ?
#
loop_
_entity_poly.entity_id
_entity_poly.type
_entity_poly.pdbx_seq_one_letter_code
_entity_poly.pdbx_strand_id
1 'polypeptide(L)'
;MDSKYSVSNIASIAPKMDSRVLNAYKKLGFTVTVDPSVNYGGCFNAHSRSIILRFENETVYHELGHFLAFVAGNVDRTSAFAAVYNSEKSKFTGINRSYATQNSSEYFAESVLEYVTSPSTLKRQRPKTYAAIVEALNKITDERVQRVMDIYGPFWS
;
A
#
# COMPACT_ATOMS: atom_id res chain seq x y z
N MET A 1 -8.95 25.80 7.28
CA MET A 1 -8.35 24.79 6.37
C MET A 1 -6.98 24.52 6.93
N ASP A 2 -6.67 23.27 7.25
CA ASP A 2 -5.33 22.93 7.70
C ASP A 2 -4.33 23.21 6.57
N SER A 3 -3.17 23.77 6.90
CA SER A 3 -2.11 24.05 5.95
C SER A 3 -1.45 22.76 5.49
N LYS A 4 -0.91 22.73 4.27
CA LYS A 4 -0.06 21.63 3.80
C LYS A 4 1.14 21.40 4.73
N TYR A 5 1.46 20.16 5.08
CA TYR A 5 2.64 19.81 5.88
C TYR A 5 3.21 18.43 5.54
N SER A 6 4.50 18.24 5.83
CA SER A 6 5.18 16.95 5.71
C SER A 6 5.11 16.17 7.01
N VAL A 7 4.84 14.88 6.93
CA VAL A 7 4.83 13.95 8.07
C VAL A 7 6.25 13.45 8.28
N SER A 8 6.82 13.71 9.46
CA SER A 8 8.22 13.39 9.79
C SER A 8 8.46 11.90 10.05
N ASN A 9 7.43 11.17 10.50
CA ASN A 9 7.50 9.75 10.78
C ASN A 9 6.22 9.05 10.34
N ILE A 10 6.29 8.23 9.29
CA ILE A 10 5.12 7.49 8.77
C ILE A 10 4.44 6.62 9.83
N ALA A 11 5.19 6.11 10.82
CA ALA A 11 4.62 5.32 11.90
C ALA A 11 3.66 6.11 12.82
N SER A 12 3.74 7.46 12.84
CA SER A 12 2.82 8.28 13.66
C SER A 12 1.40 8.29 13.09
N ILE A 13 1.26 8.15 11.76
CA ILE A 13 -0.04 8.16 11.07
C ILE A 13 -0.49 6.76 10.63
N ALA A 14 0.44 5.80 10.54
CA ALA A 14 0.16 4.41 10.18
C ALA A 14 0.65 3.39 11.24
N PRO A 15 0.34 3.56 12.54
CA PRO A 15 0.94 2.77 13.62
C PRO A 15 0.58 1.28 13.57
N LYS A 16 -0.49 0.89 12.87
CA LYS A 16 -0.93 -0.50 12.74
C LYS A 16 -0.29 -1.24 11.57
N MET A 17 0.47 -0.54 10.71
CA MET A 17 1.11 -1.18 9.55
C MET A 17 2.26 -2.09 9.99
N ASP A 18 2.51 -3.14 9.22
CA ASP A 18 3.63 -4.05 9.45
C ASP A 18 4.97 -3.30 9.45
N SER A 19 5.80 -3.56 10.48
CA SER A 19 7.05 -2.84 10.68
C SER A 19 8.04 -3.03 9.53
N ARG A 20 7.98 -4.14 8.79
CA ARG A 20 8.80 -4.35 7.59
C ARG A 20 8.49 -3.31 6.51
N VAL A 21 7.21 -3.00 6.33
CA VAL A 21 6.75 -1.98 5.37
C VAL A 21 7.23 -0.60 5.81
N LEU A 22 7.04 -0.24 7.08
CA LEU A 22 7.47 1.06 7.62
C LEU A 22 9.00 1.25 7.55
N ASN A 23 9.76 0.20 7.87
CA ASN A 23 11.21 0.21 7.81
C ASN A 23 11.70 0.34 6.37
N ALA A 24 11.10 -0.39 5.41
CA ALA A 24 11.42 -0.26 3.99
C ALA A 24 11.10 1.14 3.47
N TYR A 25 9.95 1.71 3.85
CA TYR A 25 9.53 3.06 3.46
C TYR A 25 10.56 4.10 3.87
N LYS A 26 11.01 4.03 5.14
CA LYS A 26 12.07 4.88 5.67
C LYS A 26 13.41 4.66 4.98
N LYS A 27 13.84 3.41 4.81
CA LYS A 27 15.15 3.04 4.23
C LYS A 27 15.27 3.46 2.75
N LEU A 28 14.18 3.40 2.00
CA LEU A 28 14.12 3.86 0.61
C LEU A 28 13.96 5.39 0.47
N GLY A 29 13.82 6.11 1.59
CA GLY A 29 13.71 7.57 1.60
C GLY A 29 12.38 8.10 1.07
N PHE A 30 11.29 7.34 1.22
CA PHE A 30 9.97 7.84 0.87
C PHE A 30 9.45 8.83 1.91
N THR A 31 8.66 9.80 1.44
CA THR A 31 8.09 10.89 2.25
C THR A 31 6.57 10.85 2.25
N VAL A 32 5.93 11.47 3.25
CA VAL A 32 4.48 11.67 3.24
C VAL A 32 4.17 13.15 3.44
N THR A 33 3.23 13.66 2.64
CA THR A 33 2.72 15.03 2.72
C THR A 33 1.21 15.00 2.90
N VAL A 34 0.68 15.79 3.82
CA VAL A 34 -0.75 16.06 3.95
C VAL A 34 -1.04 17.39 3.25
N ASP A 35 -1.91 17.36 2.25
CA ASP A 35 -2.25 18.50 1.40
C ASP A 35 -3.78 18.56 1.18
N PRO A 36 -4.53 19.31 2.01
CA PRO A 36 -6.00 19.38 1.92
C PRO A 36 -6.54 19.97 0.61
N SER A 37 -5.67 20.57 -0.22
CA SER A 37 -6.04 21.18 -1.50
C SER A 37 -6.24 20.17 -2.63
N VAL A 38 -5.73 18.94 -2.49
CA VAL A 38 -5.91 17.89 -3.51
C VAL A 38 -7.34 17.35 -3.52
N ASN A 39 -7.78 16.85 -4.66
CA ASN A 39 -9.16 16.37 -4.88
C ASN A 39 -9.33 14.84 -4.77
N TYR A 40 -8.27 14.12 -4.40
CA TYR A 40 -8.26 12.67 -4.14
C TYR A 40 -8.00 12.38 -2.66
N GLY A 41 -8.23 11.15 -2.19
CA GLY A 41 -8.00 10.78 -0.78
C GLY A 41 -6.52 10.63 -0.44
N GLY A 42 -5.79 9.92 -1.31
CA GLY A 42 -4.36 9.67 -1.23
C GLY A 42 -3.77 9.40 -2.62
N CYS A 43 -2.45 9.46 -2.74
CA CYS A 43 -1.73 9.08 -3.94
C CYS A 43 -0.29 8.67 -3.61
N PHE A 44 0.00 7.38 -3.82
CA PHE A 44 1.33 6.82 -3.84
C PHE A 44 2.02 7.06 -5.20
N ASN A 45 3.28 7.49 -5.15
CA ASN A 45 4.12 7.66 -6.32
C ASN A 45 5.54 7.14 -6.05
N ALA A 46 5.90 6.05 -6.73
CA ALA A 46 7.21 5.42 -6.64
C ALA A 46 8.33 6.28 -7.25
N HIS A 47 8.04 7.09 -8.28
CA HIS A 47 9.03 7.91 -8.96
C HIS A 47 9.47 9.09 -8.08
N SER A 48 8.52 9.81 -7.48
CA SER A 48 8.81 10.92 -6.56
C SER A 48 9.08 10.48 -5.11
N ARG A 49 9.06 9.17 -4.83
CA ARG A 49 9.19 8.60 -3.49
C ARG A 49 8.24 9.24 -2.48
N SER A 50 6.96 9.32 -2.81
CA SER A 50 6.01 10.08 -1.99
C SER A 50 4.65 9.42 -1.86
N ILE A 51 4.01 9.64 -0.72
CA ILE A 51 2.56 9.59 -0.56
C ILE A 51 2.07 11.01 -0.33
N ILE A 52 1.04 11.43 -1.06
CA ILE A 52 0.28 12.64 -0.75
C ILE A 52 -1.08 12.20 -0.21
N LEU A 53 -1.45 12.64 0.99
CA LEU A 53 -2.77 12.43 1.58
C LEU A 53 -3.53 13.74 1.61
N ARG A 54 -4.85 13.70 1.43
CA ARG A 54 -5.68 14.89 1.66
C ARG A 54 -5.84 15.20 3.14
N PHE A 55 -6.03 14.17 3.95
CA PHE A 55 -6.16 14.24 5.40
C PHE A 55 -5.48 13.02 6.04
N GLU A 56 -5.07 13.14 7.30
CA GLU A 56 -4.63 12.00 8.08
C GLU A 56 -5.81 11.09 8.44
N ASN A 57 -5.96 9.99 7.70
CA ASN A 57 -6.97 8.98 7.94
C ASN A 57 -6.49 7.61 7.42
N GLU A 58 -7.36 6.60 7.45
CA GLU A 58 -7.02 5.23 7.08
C GLU A 58 -6.59 5.05 5.61
N THR A 59 -6.76 6.06 4.74
CA THR A 59 -6.26 6.04 3.36
C THR A 59 -4.75 5.80 3.30
N VAL A 60 -3.98 6.20 4.33
CA VAL A 60 -2.54 5.89 4.40
C VAL A 60 -2.25 4.39 4.26
N TYR A 61 -3.12 3.51 4.77
CA TYR A 61 -2.92 2.07 4.66
C TYR A 61 -3.18 1.55 3.25
N HIS A 62 -4.09 2.19 2.51
CA HIS A 62 -4.29 1.93 1.08
C HIS A 62 -3.02 2.30 0.29
N GLU A 63 -2.49 3.51 0.49
CA GLU A 63 -1.29 3.97 -0.20
C GLU A 63 -0.05 3.15 0.15
N LEU A 64 0.07 2.72 1.42
CA LEU A 64 1.10 1.77 1.84
C LEU A 64 0.89 0.37 1.24
N GLY A 65 -0.32 0.02 0.82
CA GLY A 65 -0.62 -1.17 0.02
C GLY A 65 -0.01 -1.10 -1.38
N HIS A 66 -0.10 0.05 -2.07
CA HIS A 66 0.62 0.25 -3.32
C HIS A 66 2.14 0.19 -3.13
N PHE A 67 2.66 0.82 -2.06
CA PHE A 67 4.07 0.73 -1.72
C PHE A 67 4.52 -0.70 -1.44
N LEU A 68 3.77 -1.48 -0.65
CA LEU A 68 4.03 -2.89 -0.40
C LEU A 68 4.10 -3.67 -1.71
N ALA A 69 3.14 -3.44 -2.61
CA ALA A 69 3.11 -4.11 -3.90
C ALA A 69 4.36 -3.81 -4.74
N PHE A 70 4.76 -2.54 -4.80
CA PHE A 70 5.97 -2.07 -5.47
C PHE A 70 7.24 -2.73 -4.92
N VAL A 71 7.47 -2.62 -3.60
CA VAL A 71 8.66 -3.19 -2.94
C VAL A 71 8.69 -4.71 -3.08
N ALA A 72 7.55 -5.39 -2.99
CA ALA A 72 7.45 -6.84 -3.17
C ALA A 72 7.62 -7.30 -4.63
N GLY A 73 7.83 -6.38 -5.59
CA GLY A 73 8.10 -6.70 -6.99
C GLY A 73 6.89 -6.61 -7.90
N ASN A 74 6.06 -5.60 -7.67
CA ASN A 74 4.82 -5.36 -8.41
C ASN A 74 3.89 -6.60 -8.37
N VAL A 75 3.75 -7.19 -7.19
CA VAL A 75 2.99 -8.45 -7.00
C VAL A 75 1.54 -8.34 -7.44
N ASP A 76 0.95 -7.16 -7.29
CA ASP A 76 -0.40 -6.78 -7.69
C ASP A 76 -0.63 -6.83 -9.22
N ARG A 77 0.46 -6.80 -10.00
CA ARG A 77 0.45 -6.84 -11.47
C ARG A 77 0.80 -8.22 -12.03
N THR A 78 1.07 -9.20 -11.18
CA THR A 78 1.40 -10.56 -11.61
C THR A 78 0.16 -11.33 -12.06
N SER A 79 0.31 -12.27 -12.99
CA SER A 79 -0.76 -13.18 -13.40
C SER A 79 -1.28 -14.02 -12.22
N ALA A 80 -0.40 -14.39 -11.28
CA ALA A 80 -0.76 -15.10 -10.07
C ALA A 80 -1.74 -14.30 -9.20
N PHE A 81 -1.45 -13.02 -8.94
CA PHE A 81 -2.36 -12.19 -8.16
C PHE A 81 -3.63 -11.83 -8.95
N ALA A 82 -3.54 -11.64 -10.27
CA ALA A 82 -4.73 -11.45 -11.11
C ALA A 82 -5.72 -12.62 -11.00
N ALA A 83 -5.23 -13.86 -10.88
CA ALA A 83 -6.07 -15.03 -10.65
C ALA A 83 -6.74 -15.00 -9.26
N VAL A 84 -6.00 -14.58 -8.22
CA VAL A 84 -6.56 -14.37 -6.87
C VAL A 84 -7.66 -13.31 -6.90
N TYR A 85 -7.35 -12.13 -7.43
CA TYR A 85 -8.28 -11.01 -7.62
C TYR A 85 -9.57 -11.46 -8.32
N ASN A 86 -9.47 -12.12 -9.48
CA ASN A 86 -10.66 -12.55 -10.21
C ASN A 86 -11.50 -13.59 -9.44
N SER A 87 -10.88 -14.42 -8.61
CA SER A 87 -11.58 -15.43 -7.80
C SER A 87 -12.27 -14.87 -6.56
N GLU A 88 -11.86 -13.69 -6.07
CA GLU A 88 -12.26 -13.17 -4.76
C GLU A 88 -12.83 -11.75 -4.75
N LYS A 89 -12.65 -10.94 -5.82
CA LYS A 89 -13.17 -9.57 -5.90
C LYS A 89 -14.67 -9.46 -5.69
N SER A 90 -15.43 -10.48 -6.11
CA SER A 90 -16.88 -10.52 -5.94
C SER A 90 -17.30 -10.63 -4.46
N LYS A 91 -16.38 -10.98 -3.56
CA LYS A 91 -16.59 -11.14 -2.12
C LYS A 91 -16.19 -9.91 -1.30
N PHE A 92 -15.70 -8.85 -1.95
CA PHE A 92 -15.32 -7.61 -1.28
C PHE A 92 -16.54 -6.86 -0.73
N THR A 93 -16.64 -6.64 0.59
CA THR A 93 -17.82 -5.99 1.20
C THR A 93 -17.57 -4.56 1.70
N GLY A 94 -16.41 -3.97 1.40
CA GLY A 94 -16.10 -2.59 1.81
C GLY A 94 -16.91 -1.53 1.04
N ILE A 95 -16.94 -0.31 1.58
CA ILE A 95 -17.81 0.79 1.13
C ILE A 95 -17.54 1.20 -0.32
N ASN A 96 -16.28 1.28 -0.73
CA ASN A 96 -15.87 1.73 -2.08
C ASN A 96 -15.68 0.58 -3.07
N ARG A 97 -16.57 -0.42 -3.05
CA ARG A 97 -16.42 -1.66 -3.85
C ARG A 97 -16.12 -1.42 -5.33
N SER A 98 -16.79 -0.45 -5.98
CA SER A 98 -16.56 -0.18 -7.41
C SER A 98 -15.13 0.23 -7.69
N TYR A 99 -14.57 1.11 -6.85
CA TYR A 99 -13.18 1.55 -6.92
C TYR A 99 -12.23 0.41 -6.55
N ALA A 100 -12.46 -0.20 -5.39
CA ALA A 100 -11.64 -1.29 -4.85
C ALA A 100 -11.53 -2.49 -5.79
N THR A 101 -12.52 -2.73 -6.64
CA THR A 101 -12.54 -3.90 -7.54
C THR A 101 -12.31 -3.55 -9.01
N GLN A 102 -12.02 -2.29 -9.32
CA GLN A 102 -11.85 -1.82 -10.71
C GLN A 102 -10.67 -2.49 -11.43
N ASN A 103 -9.59 -2.77 -10.70
CA ASN A 103 -8.41 -3.47 -11.19
C ASN A 103 -7.70 -4.21 -10.03
N SER A 104 -6.69 -5.01 -10.34
CA SER A 104 -5.98 -5.80 -9.33
C SER A 104 -5.13 -4.94 -8.39
N SER A 105 -4.58 -3.82 -8.85
CA SER A 105 -3.76 -2.91 -8.05
C SER A 105 -4.57 -2.23 -6.95
N GLU A 106 -5.73 -1.65 -7.27
CA GLU A 106 -6.64 -1.07 -6.27
C GLU A 106 -7.16 -2.14 -5.32
N TYR A 107 -7.48 -3.32 -5.85
CA TYR A 107 -7.94 -4.44 -5.03
C TYR A 107 -6.90 -4.89 -4.01
N PHE A 108 -5.63 -4.94 -4.42
CA PHE A 108 -4.54 -5.24 -3.50
C PHE A 108 -4.42 -4.17 -2.42
N ALA A 109 -4.38 -2.89 -2.81
CA ALA A 109 -4.21 -1.76 -1.88
C ALA A 109 -5.36 -1.65 -0.87
N GLU A 110 -6.61 -1.75 -1.32
CA GLU A 110 -7.79 -1.80 -0.45
C GLU A 110 -7.80 -3.03 0.46
N SER A 111 -7.33 -4.17 -0.04
CA SER A 111 -7.23 -5.37 0.81
C SER A 111 -6.10 -5.26 1.83
N VAL A 112 -5.04 -4.48 1.58
CA VAL A 112 -4.01 -4.16 2.59
C VAL A 112 -4.57 -3.24 3.66
N LEU A 113 -5.37 -2.23 3.30
CA LEU A 113 -6.09 -1.42 4.28
C LEU A 113 -6.91 -2.31 5.21
N GLU A 114 -7.71 -3.21 4.65
CA GLU A 114 -8.54 -4.12 5.46
C GLU A 114 -7.73 -5.18 6.22
N TYR A 115 -6.59 -5.63 5.69
CA TYR A 115 -5.66 -6.49 6.42
C TYR A 115 -5.20 -5.81 7.71
N VAL A 116 -4.98 -4.50 7.68
CA VAL A 116 -4.54 -3.72 8.84
C VAL A 116 -5.71 -3.40 9.78
N THR A 117 -6.88 -3.04 9.25
CA THR A 117 -8.02 -2.55 10.07
C THR A 117 -8.96 -3.67 10.51
N SER A 118 -9.04 -4.78 9.79
CA SER A 118 -9.97 -5.90 10.01
C SER A 118 -9.47 -7.26 9.47
N PRO A 119 -8.28 -7.74 9.90
CA PRO A 119 -7.62 -8.92 9.34
C PRO A 119 -8.48 -10.19 9.38
N SER A 120 -9.23 -10.39 10.47
CA SER A 120 -10.12 -11.55 10.64
C SER A 120 -11.26 -11.58 9.62
N THR A 121 -11.76 -10.41 9.21
CA THR A 121 -12.80 -10.30 8.17
C THR A 121 -12.23 -10.62 6.81
N LEU A 122 -11.08 -10.02 6.46
CA LEU A 122 -10.39 -10.31 5.22
C LEU A 122 -10.08 -11.81 5.09
N LYS A 123 -9.49 -12.43 6.13
CA LYS A 123 -9.12 -13.85 6.13
C LYS A 123 -10.34 -14.76 5.94
N ARG A 124 -11.48 -14.42 6.55
CA ARG A 124 -12.72 -15.20 6.45
C ARG A 124 -13.36 -15.09 5.06
N GLN A 125 -13.41 -13.89 4.49
CA GLN A 125 -14.12 -13.64 3.22
C GLN A 125 -13.26 -13.92 1.99
N ARG A 126 -11.97 -13.57 2.04
CA ARG A 126 -11.01 -13.59 0.93
C ARG A 126 -9.66 -14.20 1.38
N PRO A 127 -9.65 -15.49 1.77
CA PRO A 127 -8.46 -16.14 2.32
C PRO A 127 -7.26 -16.15 1.36
N LYS A 128 -7.47 -16.22 0.04
CA LYS A 128 -6.35 -16.20 -0.92
C LYS A 128 -5.72 -14.81 -1.01
N THR A 129 -6.53 -13.76 -0.93
CA THR A 129 -6.07 -12.37 -0.88
C THR A 129 -5.30 -12.11 0.42
N TYR A 130 -5.80 -12.60 1.56
CA TYR A 130 -5.07 -12.55 2.83
C TYR A 130 -3.70 -13.24 2.71
N ALA A 131 -3.65 -14.45 2.15
CA ALA A 131 -2.40 -15.17 1.95
C ALA A 131 -1.43 -14.43 1.03
N ALA A 132 -1.92 -13.85 -0.07
CA ALA A 132 -1.10 -13.06 -0.99
C ALA A 132 -0.47 -11.82 -0.33
N ILE A 133 -1.18 -11.16 0.61
CA ILE A 133 -0.62 -10.05 1.39
C ILE A 133 0.48 -10.55 2.34
N VAL A 134 0.26 -11.68 3.03
CA VAL A 134 1.30 -12.29 3.89
C VAL A 134 2.55 -12.66 3.08
N GLU A 135 2.38 -13.24 1.89
CA GLU A 135 3.48 -13.54 0.97
C GLU A 135 4.20 -12.27 0.52
N ALA A 136 3.48 -11.19 0.20
CA ALA A 136 4.08 -9.91 -0.16
C ALA A 136 4.91 -9.32 1.00
N LEU A 137 4.38 -9.37 2.23
CA LEU A 137 5.10 -8.93 3.43
C LEU A 137 6.38 -9.74 3.66
N ASN A 138 6.32 -11.06 3.44
CA ASN A 138 7.48 -11.95 3.58
C ASN A 138 8.56 -11.71 2.51
N LYS A 139 8.24 -11.05 1.39
CA LYS A 139 9.23 -10.63 0.40
C LYS A 139 10.02 -9.40 0.81
N ILE A 140 9.59 -8.65 1.84
CA ILE A 140 10.35 -7.49 2.33
C ILE A 140 11.51 -7.97 3.20
N THR A 141 12.62 -8.28 2.55
CA THR A 141 13.92 -8.53 3.18
C THR A 141 14.88 -7.38 2.89
N ASP A 142 16.00 -7.32 3.61
CA ASP A 142 17.03 -6.30 3.35
C ASP A 142 17.60 -6.40 1.94
N GLU A 143 17.78 -7.61 1.41
CA GLU A 143 18.26 -7.84 0.04
C GLU A 143 17.22 -7.35 -0.98
N ARG A 144 15.93 -7.54 -0.69
CA ARG A 144 14.86 -7.05 -1.57
C ARG A 144 14.83 -5.53 -1.59
N VAL A 145 14.93 -4.88 -0.42
CA VAL A 145 14.98 -3.42 -0.31
C VAL A 145 16.23 -2.87 -1.02
N GLN A 146 17.38 -3.53 -0.86
CA GLN A 146 18.59 -3.14 -1.58
C GLN A 146 18.41 -3.25 -3.09
N ARG A 147 17.81 -4.34 -3.58
CA ARG A 147 17.53 -4.50 -5.01
C ARG A 147 16.60 -3.40 -5.56
N VAL A 148 15.63 -2.95 -4.77
CA VAL A 148 14.79 -1.81 -5.13
C VAL A 148 15.63 -0.54 -5.25
N MET A 149 16.53 -0.28 -4.30
CA MET A 149 17.47 0.85 -4.39
C MET A 149 18.39 0.75 -5.61
N ASP A 150 18.92 -0.44 -5.92
CA ASP A 150 19.82 -0.63 -7.07
C ASP A 150 19.12 -0.37 -8.41
N ILE A 151 17.85 -0.78 -8.54
CA ILE A 151 17.05 -0.59 -9.76
C ILE A 151 16.55 0.84 -9.89
N TYR A 152 15.95 1.39 -8.83
CA TYR A 152 15.21 2.65 -8.89
C TYR A 152 16.01 3.87 -8.41
N GLY A 153 17.02 3.65 -7.57
CA GLY A 153 17.88 4.71 -7.00
C GLY A 153 18.46 5.67 -8.04
N PRO A 154 18.97 5.22 -9.20
CA PRO A 154 19.44 6.12 -10.26
C PRO A 154 18.38 7.11 -10.76
N PHE A 155 17.10 6.76 -10.70
CA PHE A 155 15.97 7.59 -11.15
C PHE A 155 15.37 8.46 -10.04
N TRP A 156 15.90 8.38 -8.82
CA TRP A 156 15.45 9.14 -7.65
C TRP A 156 16.33 10.35 -7.35
N SER A 157 17.12 10.76 -8.35
CA SER A 157 18.00 11.94 -8.34
C SER A 157 17.26 13.24 -8.60
#